data_AF-A0A962UXI8-F1
#
_entry.id   AF-A0A962UXI8-F1
#
_cell.length_a   1.000
_cell.length_b   1.000
_cell.length_c   1.000
_cell.angle_alpha   90.00
_cell.angle_beta   90.00
_cell.angle_gamma   90.00
#
_symmetry.space_group_name_H-M   'P 1'
#
loop_
_entity.id
_entity.type
_entity.pdbx_description
1 polymer ?
#
loop_
_entity_poly.entity_id
_entity_poly.type
_entity_poly.pdbx_seq_one_letter_code
_entity_poly.pdbx_strand_id
1 'polypeptide(L)'
;RVFHVYLPYDLPAAVQRFLQRTRPALGVIMETELWPNLLQACQDATIPIVIANARLSARSARGYRCLSGLSRAMLNNTSLVAAQTEADGARFIQLGLDPGKLKVTGNIKYDLTLPEGLAQYG
;
A
#
# COMPACT_ATOMS: atom_id res chain seq x y z
N ARG A 1 12.99 18.49 -3.62
CA ARG A 1 14.13 17.83 -2.93
C ARG A 1 13.67 16.44 -2.53
N VAL A 2 14.41 15.40 -2.87
CA VAL A 2 14.07 14.00 -2.56
C VAL A 2 15.02 13.50 -1.48
N PHE A 3 14.50 12.77 -0.50
CA PHE A 3 15.30 12.18 0.57
C PHE A 3 14.98 10.70 0.66
N HIS A 4 16.00 9.88 0.90
CA HIS A 4 15.84 8.44 1.08
C HIS A 4 16.17 8.10 2.53
N VAL A 5 15.22 7.47 3.21
CA VAL A 5 15.37 7.00 4.59
C VAL A 5 14.65 5.68 4.73
N TYR A 6 15.12 4.84 5.65
CA TYR A 6 14.40 3.63 6.02
C TYR A 6 13.12 3.98 6.79
N LEU A 7 12.05 3.24 6.50
CA LEU A 7 10.85 3.25 7.32
C LEU A 7 11.19 2.73 8.73
N PRO A 8 10.63 3.29 9.82
CA PRO A 8 10.79 2.69 11.15
C PRO A 8 10.19 1.28 11.19
N TYR A 9 10.64 0.47 12.15
CA TYR A 9 9.91 -0.74 12.55
C TYR A 9 8.46 -0.42 12.93
N ASP A 10 7.55 -1.39 12.78
CA ASP A 10 6.10 -1.25 13.07
C ASP A 10 5.77 -1.16 14.56
N LEU A 11 6.39 -0.22 15.25
CA LEU A 11 6.16 0.02 16.67
C LEU A 11 5.43 1.36 16.79
N PRO A 12 4.35 1.45 17.58
CA PRO A 12 3.52 2.66 17.65
C PRO A 12 4.32 3.94 17.86
N ALA A 13 5.25 3.95 18.83
CA ALA A 13 6.08 5.12 19.11
C ALA A 13 7.08 5.46 17.99
N ALA A 14 7.60 4.46 17.27
CA ALA A 14 8.56 4.70 16.19
C ALA A 14 7.86 5.30 14.96
N VAL A 15 6.72 4.73 14.60
CA VAL A 15 5.84 5.22 13.53
C VAL A 15 5.35 6.63 13.83
N GLN A 16 4.81 6.89 15.02
CA GLN A 16 4.31 8.22 15.39
C GLN A 16 5.40 9.29 15.27
N ARG A 17 6.61 9.02 15.78
CA ARG A 17 7.74 9.96 15.65
C ARG A 17 8.13 10.18 14.19
N PHE A 18 8.07 9.15 13.35
CA PHE A 18 8.37 9.27 11.93
C PHE A 18 7.36 10.18 11.22
N LEU A 19 6.06 9.98 11.45
CA LEU A 19 5.00 10.80 10.86
C LEU A 19 5.04 12.25 11.37
N GLN A 20 5.31 12.48 12.65
CA GLN A 20 5.43 13.84 13.21
C GLN A 20 6.61 14.63 12.62
N ARG A 21 7.70 13.93 12.28
CA ARG A 21 8.90 14.54 11.68
C ARG A 21 8.72 14.81 10.19
N THR A 22 8.14 13.86 9.46
CA THR A 22 8.01 13.94 8.00
C THR A 22 6.77 14.70 7.55
N ARG A 23 5.69 14.68 8.36
CA ARG A 23 4.38 15.30 8.12
C ARG A 23 3.88 15.10 6.69
N PRO A 24 3.76 13.84 6.23
CA PRO A 24 3.36 13.58 4.86
C PRO A 24 1.92 13.98 4.64
N ALA A 25 1.63 14.55 3.48
CA ALA A 25 0.25 14.82 3.04
C ALA A 25 -0.42 13.56 2.43
N LEU A 26 0.38 12.56 2.04
CA LEU A 26 -0.04 11.32 1.40
C LEU A 26 1.03 10.26 1.63
N GLY A 27 0.62 9.03 1.95
CA GLY A 27 1.50 7.86 1.92
C GLY A 27 1.19 6.97 0.72
N VAL A 28 2.23 6.55 0.00
CA VAL A 28 2.12 5.59 -1.11
C VAL A 28 2.97 4.38 -0.76
N ILE A 29 2.32 3.22 -0.62
CA ILE A 29 2.96 1.94 -0.36
C ILE A 29 2.98 1.15 -1.67
N MET A 30 4.16 0.70 -2.08
CA MET A 30 4.29 -0.13 -3.28
C MET A 30 4.04 -1.60 -2.92
N GLU A 31 3.34 -2.31 -3.80
CA GLU A 31 3.01 -3.73 -3.69
C GLU A 31 2.04 -4.03 -2.53
N THR A 32 2.40 -4.93 -1.60
CA THR A 32 1.49 -5.37 -0.53
C THR A 32 2.23 -5.51 0.79
N GLU A 33 2.67 -4.38 1.31
CA GLU A 33 3.23 -4.30 2.65
C GLU A 33 2.23 -3.64 3.60
N LEU A 34 1.41 -4.47 4.26
CA LEU A 34 0.42 -4.02 5.24
C LEU A 34 1.06 -4.00 6.64
N TRP A 35 1.38 -2.80 7.12
CA TRP A 35 1.98 -2.53 8.43
C TRP A 35 0.90 -1.97 9.38
N PRO A 36 0.35 -2.77 10.32
CA PRO A 36 -0.80 -2.37 11.13
C PRO A 36 -0.63 -1.04 11.84
N ASN A 37 0.51 -0.81 12.51
CA ASN A 37 0.71 0.40 13.29
C ASN A 37 0.93 1.62 12.40
N LEU A 38 1.63 1.46 11.27
CA LEU A 38 1.74 2.50 10.25
C LEU A 38 0.38 2.93 9.71
N LEU A 39 -0.44 1.96 9.27
CA LEU A 39 -1.75 2.25 8.69
C LEU A 39 -2.69 2.90 9.71
N GLN A 40 -2.69 2.42 10.95
CA GLN A 40 -3.46 3.03 12.03
C GLN A 40 -2.99 4.46 12.33
N ALA A 41 -1.68 4.68 12.50
CA ALA A 41 -1.15 6.01 12.81
C ALA A 41 -1.39 7.01 11.68
N CYS A 42 -1.34 6.59 10.42
CA CYS A 42 -1.73 7.41 9.28
C CYS A 42 -3.23 7.78 9.34
N GLN A 43 -4.10 6.81 9.63
CA GLN A 43 -5.53 7.06 9.79
C GLN A 43 -5.82 8.05 10.94
N ASP A 44 -5.18 7.88 12.10
CA ASP A 44 -5.34 8.79 13.25
C ASP A 44 -4.86 10.20 12.93
N ALA A 45 -3.81 10.33 12.10
CA ALA A 45 -3.29 11.59 11.62
C ALA A 45 -4.02 12.15 10.38
N THR A 46 -5.10 11.48 9.92
CA THR A 46 -5.85 11.85 8.71
C THR A 46 -4.97 11.92 7.45
N ILE A 47 -3.95 11.07 7.37
CA ILE A 47 -3.05 10.96 6.23
C ILE A 47 -3.60 9.89 5.30
N PRO A 48 -4.02 10.22 4.07
CA PRO A 48 -4.49 9.23 3.12
C PRO A 48 -3.38 8.26 2.74
N ILE A 49 -3.74 6.99 2.58
CA ILE A 49 -2.82 5.93 2.17
C ILE A 49 -3.29 5.29 0.88
N VAL A 50 -2.40 5.24 -0.10
CA VAL A 50 -2.59 4.52 -1.36
C VAL A 50 -1.68 3.31 -1.40
N ILE A 51 -2.24 2.14 -1.67
CA ILE A 51 -1.45 0.96 -2.02
C ILE A 51 -1.38 0.91 -3.54
N ALA A 52 -0.20 1.17 -4.10
CA ALA A 52 0.06 1.18 -5.53
C ALA A 52 0.63 -0.17 -5.99
N ASN A 53 0.27 -0.58 -7.22
CA ASN A 53 0.76 -1.82 -7.82
C ASN A 53 0.50 -3.06 -6.93
N ALA A 54 -0.64 -3.08 -6.23
CA ALA A 54 -0.96 -4.09 -5.23
C ALA A 54 -1.08 -5.48 -5.84
N ARG A 55 -0.39 -6.46 -5.25
CA ARG A 55 -0.37 -7.86 -5.70
C ARG A 55 -0.53 -8.78 -4.52
N LEU A 56 -1.53 -9.65 -4.58
CA LEU A 56 -1.83 -10.53 -3.47
C LEU A 56 -1.87 -11.98 -3.95
N SER A 57 -0.80 -12.73 -3.70
CA SER A 57 -0.75 -14.15 -4.07
C SER A 57 -1.80 -14.96 -3.28
N ALA A 58 -2.20 -16.13 -3.82
CA ALA A 58 -3.10 -17.04 -3.12
C ALA A 58 -2.54 -17.51 -1.75
N ARG A 59 -1.21 -17.66 -1.65
CA ARG A 59 -0.51 -18.00 -0.40
C ARG A 59 -0.64 -16.87 0.62
N SER A 60 -0.32 -15.64 0.23
CA SER A 60 -0.44 -14.45 1.09
C SER A 60 -1.88 -14.22 1.52
N ALA A 61 -2.84 -14.34 0.60
CA ALA A 61 -4.27 -14.23 0.90
C ALA A 61 -4.75 -15.26 1.92
N ARG A 62 -4.16 -16.46 1.96
CA ARG A 62 -4.47 -17.46 2.98
C ARG A 62 -3.95 -17.03 4.36
N GLY A 63 -2.72 -16.53 4.43
CA GLY A 63 -2.15 -15.97 5.66
C GLY A 63 -2.96 -14.81 6.24
N TYR A 64 -3.33 -13.85 5.39
CA TYR A 64 -4.18 -12.72 5.79
C TYR A 64 -5.60 -13.16 6.18
N ARG A 65 -6.18 -14.18 5.53
CA ARG A 65 -7.48 -14.74 5.94
C ARG A 65 -7.46 -15.34 7.35
N CYS A 66 -6.35 -15.96 7.77
CA CYS A 66 -6.23 -16.46 9.14
C CYS A 66 -6.29 -15.35 10.19
N LEU A 67 -5.95 -14.11 9.80
CA LEU A 67 -6.03 -12.89 10.60
C LEU A 67 -7.05 -11.92 9.97
N SER A 68 -8.24 -12.42 9.64
CA SER A 68 -9.25 -11.69 8.86
C SER A 68 -9.66 -10.36 9.50
N GLY A 69 -9.79 -10.31 10.84
CA GLY A 69 -10.11 -9.07 11.57
C GLY A 69 -9.02 -8.01 11.43
N LEU A 70 -7.76 -8.40 11.58
CA LEU A 70 -6.61 -7.49 11.42
C LEU A 70 -6.47 -7.02 9.97
N SER A 71 -6.62 -7.94 9.01
CA SER A 71 -6.54 -7.62 7.58
C SER A 71 -7.62 -6.62 7.18
N ARG A 72 -8.85 -6.84 7.61
CA ARG A 72 -9.96 -5.90 7.38
C ARG A 72 -9.69 -4.54 8.01
N ALA A 73 -9.22 -4.49 9.25
CA ALA A 73 -8.89 -3.24 9.92
C ALA A 73 -7.81 -2.45 9.16
N MET A 74 -6.73 -3.12 8.75
CA MET A 74 -5.66 -2.53 7.94
C MET A 74 -6.18 -2.00 6.60
N LEU A 75 -6.98 -2.78 5.88
CA LEU A 75 -7.52 -2.39 4.57
C LEU A 75 -8.50 -1.21 4.70
N ASN A 76 -9.28 -1.16 5.77
CA ASN A 76 -10.18 -0.03 6.03
C ASN A 76 -9.43 1.27 6.30
N ASN A 77 -8.21 1.20 6.84
CA ASN A 77 -7.33 2.36 7.05
C ASN A 77 -6.63 2.83 5.76
N THR A 78 -6.88 2.18 4.61
CA THR A 78 -6.42 2.67 3.31
C THR A 78 -7.47 3.56 2.65
N SER A 79 -7.02 4.48 1.80
CA SER A 79 -7.88 5.34 0.98
C SER A 79 -8.10 4.75 -0.41
N LEU A 80 -7.11 4.07 -0.98
CA LEU A 80 -7.17 3.45 -2.30
C LEU A 80 -6.23 2.23 -2.36
N VAL A 81 -6.68 1.16 -3.01
CA VAL A 81 -5.85 0.03 -3.42
C VAL A 81 -5.89 -0.07 -4.94
N ALA A 82 -4.76 0.20 -5.59
CA ALA A 82 -4.57 0.04 -7.01
C ALA A 82 -3.99 -1.36 -7.29
N ALA A 83 -4.86 -2.32 -7.59
CA ALA A 83 -4.49 -3.71 -7.85
C ALA A 83 -4.01 -3.91 -9.30
N GLN A 84 -3.03 -4.79 -9.47
CA GLN A 84 -2.47 -5.10 -10.79
C GLN A 84 -3.45 -5.85 -11.69
N THR A 85 -4.23 -6.77 -11.11
CA THR A 85 -5.14 -7.65 -11.84
C THR A 85 -6.47 -7.75 -11.12
N GLU A 86 -7.51 -8.12 -11.86
CA GLU A 86 -8.83 -8.46 -11.30
C GLU A 86 -8.72 -9.55 -10.22
N ALA A 87 -7.86 -10.54 -10.44
CA ALA A 87 -7.66 -11.64 -9.49
C ALA A 87 -7.01 -11.16 -8.17
N ASP A 88 -6.11 -10.17 -8.23
CA ASP A 88 -5.56 -9.55 -7.03
C ASP A 88 -6.62 -8.72 -6.30
N GLY A 89 -7.37 -7.90 -7.05
CA GLY A 89 -8.48 -7.09 -6.53
C GLY A 89 -9.52 -7.95 -5.80
N ALA A 90 -9.97 -9.04 -6.42
CA ALA A 90 -10.92 -9.97 -5.83
C ALA A 90 -10.43 -10.55 -4.49
N ARG A 91 -9.13 -10.82 -4.34
CA ARG A 91 -8.57 -11.31 -3.07
C ARG A 91 -8.55 -10.22 -2.00
N PHE A 92 -8.31 -8.96 -2.36
CA PHE A 92 -8.42 -7.84 -1.40
C PHE A 92 -9.86 -7.65 -0.92
N ILE A 93 -10.85 -7.75 -1.80
CA ILE A 93 -12.27 -7.72 -1.40
C ILE A 93 -12.60 -8.87 -0.44
N GLN A 94 -12.11 -10.08 -0.73
CA GLN A 94 -12.29 -11.23 0.17
C GLN A 94 -11.64 -11.03 1.55
N LEU A 95 -10.59 -10.21 1.65
CA LEU A 95 -9.96 -9.82 2.91
C LEU A 95 -10.69 -8.69 3.65
N GLY A 96 -11.73 -8.10 3.04
CA GLY A 96 -12.56 -7.07 3.64
C GLY A 96 -12.22 -5.65 3.20
N LEU A 97 -11.50 -5.46 2.08
CA LEU A 97 -11.41 -4.15 1.44
C LEU A 97 -12.80 -3.72 0.93
N ASP A 98 -13.15 -2.46 1.19
CA ASP A 98 -14.31 -1.82 0.58
C ASP A 98 -14.15 -1.74 -0.95
N PRO A 99 -15.07 -2.31 -1.76
CA PRO A 99 -15.04 -2.21 -3.22
C PRO A 99 -14.91 -0.79 -3.76
N GLY A 100 -15.46 0.22 -3.07
CA GLY A 100 -15.33 1.62 -3.46
C GLY A 100 -13.90 2.17 -3.38
N LYS A 101 -13.01 1.48 -2.65
CA LYS A 101 -11.60 1.81 -2.50
C LYS A 101 -10.68 0.98 -3.40
N LEU A 102 -11.23 0.06 -4.19
CA LEU A 102 -10.46 -0.76 -5.13
C LEU A 102 -10.46 -0.11 -6.51
N LYS A 103 -9.28 -0.05 -7.13
CA LYS A 103 -9.13 0.24 -8.56
C LYS A 103 -8.21 -0.80 -9.18
N VAL A 104 -8.64 -1.43 -10.27
CA VAL A 104 -7.76 -2.29 -11.06
C VAL A 104 -7.11 -1.40 -12.11
N THR A 105 -5.80 -1.16 -11.97
CA THR A 105 -5.07 -0.22 -12.83
C THR A 105 -4.28 -0.89 -13.95
N GLY A 106 -4.22 -2.22 -13.96
CA GLY A 106 -3.20 -2.93 -14.74
C GLY A 106 -1.82 -2.82 -14.06
N ASN A 107 -0.80 -3.42 -14.66
CA ASN A 107 0.55 -3.44 -14.12
C ASN A 107 1.33 -2.21 -14.60
N ILE A 108 1.83 -1.40 -13.66
CA ILE A 108 2.67 -0.21 -13.91
C ILE A 108 3.88 -0.51 -14.81
N LYS A 109 4.34 -1.77 -14.88
CA LYS A 109 5.41 -2.20 -15.79
C LYS A 109 5.07 -2.06 -17.28
N TYR A 110 3.80 -1.92 -17.67
CA TYR A 110 3.41 -1.71 -19.06
C TYR A 110 3.13 -0.24 -19.43
N ASP A 111 3.05 0.67 -18.45
CA ASP A 111 2.81 2.11 -18.67
C ASP A 111 4.09 2.95 -18.66
N LEU A 112 5.25 2.31 -18.59
CA LEU A 112 6.52 2.97 -18.87
C LEU A 112 6.67 3.12 -20.39
N THR A 113 6.02 4.13 -20.98
CA THR A 113 6.61 4.82 -22.12
C THR A 113 7.91 5.45 -21.62
N LEU A 114 8.99 4.68 -21.67
CA LEU A 114 10.34 5.21 -21.58
C LEU A 114 10.42 6.34 -22.63
N PRO A 115 10.74 7.59 -22.26
CA PRO A 115 11.10 8.59 -23.24
C PRO A 115 12.19 8.01 -24.13
N GLU A 116 12.03 8.10 -25.46
CA GLU A 116 13.05 7.64 -26.40
C GLU A 116 14.38 8.30 -26.03
N GLY A 117 15.37 7.49 -25.63
CA GLY A 117 16.72 7.96 -25.24
C GLY A 117 17.36 7.34 -24.00
N LEU A 118 16.62 6.59 -23.17
CA LEU A 118 17.19 6.00 -21.94
C LEU A 118 17.93 4.66 -22.13
N ALA A 119 18.00 4.12 -23.36
CA ALA A 119 18.73 2.88 -23.66
C ALA A 119 20.25 3.06 -23.86
N GLN A 120 20.79 4.29 -23.70
CA GLN A 120 22.22 4.58 -23.91
C GLN A 120 23.06 4.71 -22.62
N TYR A 121 22.49 4.48 -21.45
CA TYR A 121 23.25 4.44 -20.20
C TYR A 121 22.88 3.18 -19.41
N GLY A 122 23.53 2.07 -19.75
CA GLY A 122 23.43 0.78 -19.06
C GLY A 122 24.23 -0.30 -19.75
#